data_AF-A0A7X6ZHI5-F1
#
_entry.id   AF-A0A7X6ZHI5-F1
#
_cell.length_a   1.000
_cell.length_b   1.000
_cell.length_c   1.000
_cell.angle_alpha   90.00
_cell.angle_beta   90.00
_cell.angle_gamma   90.00
#
_symmetry.space_group_name_H-M   'P 1'
#
loop_
_entity.id
_entity.type
_entity.pdbx_description
1 polymer ?
#
loop_
_entity_poly.entity_id
_entity_poly.type
_entity_poly.pdbx_seq_one_letter_code
_entity_poly.pdbx_strand_id
1 'polypeptide(L)'
;ELYQLRQLHYSKVKKDSVKYEEYSNKILALPGTPSSLKDKVIEDIANLGGPWQVLNDYYVYCLPEDLIARRKKTYQEYYEKKYANTDLKKEFRLASGFNDLAHSYWGDGENEKAEKYLLAVFNQKDVPGSKVSPGCIGDAAAMLASIEVRRGNRDRARQYCQDLLDKNYDYLDNAKVYYSRPGRHAVRAVYHLKDDYMPDLDNLKLPHWTDCKPYPQPQEPEYTDTYTQLKSVRFEGSAEFPKDHPVFRLIELKFKRYGIVIADNAPFTIKLNTARHPSTPENHEGYYLEITDKEAIISGNDFRGSVWGVVSFIQCVDSATAKVRNCKVRDWPATPLRGHSGYGDDLVEFGLFNKLNFFFNQTYGFTDVGLSDLDIIYENLKYMAKPFADFGLEFYISDRTSMYSKFCLTSDRAFQYHLKRHLKLAGDRMNISILLDDGRYPLNEIDAEMDGGKGWRIDNQFVQKLYSAVKEKYPDVKMVFCPTYYWGPHWKDSYADSRAEYFKGMKTYLDPEIKVFWSGNQVRGYYKT
;
A
#
# COMPACT_ATOMS: atom_id res chain seq x y z
N GLU A 1 12.02 -17.40 -43.91
CA GLU A 1 11.24 -16.22 -43.46
C GLU A 1 9.79 -16.55 -43.08
N LEU A 2 8.89 -16.99 -43.99
CA LEU A 2 7.49 -17.35 -43.65
C LEU A 2 7.37 -18.38 -42.50
N TYR A 3 8.31 -19.34 -42.40
CA TYR A 3 8.38 -20.29 -41.28
C TYR A 3 8.80 -19.64 -39.95
N GLN A 4 9.74 -18.70 -39.95
CA GLN A 4 10.14 -17.93 -38.76
C GLN A 4 9.02 -17.00 -38.30
N LEU A 5 8.29 -16.40 -39.25
CA LEU A 5 7.06 -15.65 -39.02
C LEU A 5 5.96 -16.51 -38.39
N ARG A 6 5.76 -17.73 -38.90
CA ARG A 6 4.81 -18.69 -38.31
C ARG A 6 5.25 -19.07 -36.88
N GLN A 7 6.54 -19.30 -36.64
CA GLN A 7 7.06 -19.56 -35.30
C GLN A 7 6.82 -18.36 -34.36
N LEU A 8 6.97 -17.12 -34.80
CA LEU A 8 6.70 -15.94 -33.96
C LEU A 8 5.20 -15.68 -33.73
N HIS A 9 4.33 -16.02 -34.70
CA HIS A 9 2.88 -15.84 -34.56
C HIS A 9 2.21 -16.96 -33.74
N TYR A 10 2.76 -18.19 -33.76
CA TYR A 10 2.23 -19.35 -33.03
C TYR A 10 3.02 -19.71 -31.77
N SER A 11 4.24 -19.18 -31.59
CA SER A 11 4.91 -19.28 -30.30
C SER A 11 4.20 -18.36 -29.31
N LYS A 12 4.09 -18.83 -28.07
CA LYS A 12 3.68 -17.98 -26.93
C LYS A 12 4.74 -16.93 -26.57
N VAL A 13 5.75 -16.72 -27.42
CA VAL A 13 6.96 -15.96 -27.13
C VAL A 13 6.90 -14.63 -27.89
N LYS A 14 5.96 -13.75 -27.47
CA LYS A 14 5.99 -12.32 -27.80
C LYS A 14 7.11 -11.60 -27.01
N LYS A 15 8.36 -12.09 -27.07
CA LYS A 15 9.47 -11.47 -26.30
C LYS A 15 10.04 -10.24 -27.00
N ASP A 16 10.03 -10.20 -28.33
CA ASP A 16 10.55 -9.09 -29.12
C ASP A 16 9.41 -8.42 -29.91
N SER A 17 8.78 -7.43 -29.28
CA SER A 17 7.62 -6.72 -29.84
C SER A 17 7.96 -5.92 -31.11
N VAL A 18 9.22 -5.51 -31.28
CA VAL A 18 9.69 -4.76 -32.46
C VAL A 18 9.77 -5.69 -33.67
N LYS A 19 10.45 -6.83 -33.54
CA LYS A 19 10.49 -7.83 -34.61
C LYS A 19 9.09 -8.32 -34.96
N TYR A 20 8.25 -8.57 -33.95
CA TYR A 20 6.87 -8.98 -34.18
C TYR A 20 6.10 -7.97 -35.06
N GLU A 21 6.25 -6.67 -34.81
CA GLU A 21 5.64 -5.63 -35.62
C GLU A 21 6.19 -5.61 -37.06
N GLU A 22 7.52 -5.68 -37.22
CA GLU A 22 8.18 -5.73 -38.53
C GLU A 22 7.64 -6.89 -39.38
N TYR A 23 7.56 -8.08 -38.79
CA TYR A 23 7.05 -9.27 -39.43
C TYR A 23 5.56 -9.15 -39.77
N SER A 24 4.76 -8.59 -38.86
CA SER A 24 3.33 -8.36 -39.09
C SER A 24 3.10 -7.43 -40.30
N ASN A 25 3.91 -6.37 -40.43
CA ASN A 25 3.85 -5.48 -41.59
C ASN A 25 4.23 -6.19 -42.89
N LYS A 26 5.21 -7.10 -42.87
CA LYS A 26 5.55 -7.93 -44.04
C LYS A 26 4.37 -8.81 -44.47
N ILE A 27 3.60 -9.37 -43.54
CA ILE A 27 2.39 -10.17 -43.86
C ILE A 27 1.33 -9.30 -44.56
N LEU A 28 1.11 -8.08 -44.08
CA LEU A 28 0.12 -7.16 -44.66
C LEU A 28 0.49 -6.74 -46.09
N ALA A 29 1.78 -6.69 -46.41
CA ALA A 29 2.30 -6.36 -47.74
C ALA A 29 2.24 -7.53 -48.74
N LEU A 30 2.02 -8.78 -48.29
CA LEU A 30 1.98 -9.93 -49.18
C LEU A 30 0.74 -9.92 -50.10
N PRO A 31 0.92 -10.07 -51.42
CA PRO A 31 -0.20 -10.23 -52.35
C PRO A 31 -1.00 -11.51 -52.02
N GLY A 32 -2.33 -11.41 -52.06
CA GLY A 32 -3.21 -12.57 -51.83
C GLY A 32 -3.41 -12.98 -50.37
N THR A 33 -2.90 -12.22 -49.38
CA THR A 33 -3.17 -12.50 -47.96
C THR A 33 -4.69 -12.46 -47.69
N PRO A 34 -5.28 -13.52 -47.08
CA PRO A 34 -6.72 -13.57 -46.78
C PRO A 34 -7.17 -12.42 -45.89
N SER A 35 -8.35 -11.85 -46.16
CA SER A 35 -8.88 -10.70 -45.40
C SER A 35 -8.97 -10.96 -43.90
N SER A 36 -9.44 -12.15 -43.50
CA SER A 36 -9.50 -12.54 -42.08
C SER A 36 -8.14 -12.58 -41.38
N LEU A 37 -7.08 -12.93 -42.10
CA LEU A 37 -5.71 -12.89 -41.58
C LEU A 37 -5.21 -11.44 -41.51
N LYS A 38 -5.52 -10.61 -42.51
CA LYS A 38 -5.18 -9.17 -42.47
C LYS A 38 -5.83 -8.49 -41.27
N ASP A 39 -7.12 -8.72 -41.04
CA ASP A 39 -7.85 -8.11 -39.92
C ASP A 39 -7.24 -8.51 -38.58
N LYS A 40 -6.91 -9.80 -38.40
CA LYS A 40 -6.23 -10.28 -37.20
C LYS A 40 -4.84 -9.64 -37.01
N VAL A 41 -4.06 -9.53 -38.08
CA VAL A 41 -2.71 -8.92 -38.01
C VAL A 41 -2.79 -7.44 -37.68
N ILE A 42 -3.76 -6.71 -38.23
CA ILE A 42 -4.01 -5.30 -37.90
C ILE A 42 -4.37 -5.16 -36.42
N GLU A 43 -5.27 -6.02 -35.90
CA GLU A 43 -5.62 -6.05 -34.49
C GLU A 43 -4.41 -6.35 -33.60
N ASP A 44 -3.61 -7.34 -33.98
CA ASP A 44 -2.40 -7.73 -33.25
C ASP A 44 -1.35 -6.61 -33.21
N ILE A 45 -1.17 -5.85 -34.30
CA ILE A 45 -0.33 -4.65 -34.34
C ILE A 45 -0.91 -3.56 -33.43
N ALA A 46 -2.21 -3.30 -33.51
CA ALA A 46 -2.86 -2.31 -32.65
C ALA A 46 -2.65 -2.66 -31.16
N ASN A 47 -2.78 -3.93 -30.78
CA ASN A 47 -2.57 -4.40 -29.41
C ASN A 47 -1.16 -4.14 -28.85
N LEU A 48 -0.15 -3.88 -29.69
CA LEU A 48 1.17 -3.44 -29.22
C LEU A 48 1.14 -2.07 -28.55
N GLY A 49 0.11 -1.26 -28.83
CA GLY A 49 -0.12 0.04 -28.19
C GLY A 49 -1.09 0.02 -27.02
N GLY A 50 -1.53 -1.16 -26.58
CA GLY A 50 -2.40 -1.28 -25.41
C GLY A 50 -1.71 -0.75 -24.14
N PRO A 51 -2.48 -0.27 -23.15
CA PRO A 51 -1.93 0.40 -21.95
C PRO A 51 -0.87 -0.44 -21.23
N TRP A 52 -1.09 -1.75 -21.16
CA TRP A 52 -0.18 -2.72 -20.55
C TRP A 52 1.14 -2.87 -21.31
N GLN A 53 1.06 -3.00 -22.63
CA GLN A 53 2.24 -3.12 -23.46
C GLN A 53 3.03 -1.82 -23.47
N VAL A 54 2.36 -0.67 -23.48
CA VAL A 54 3.00 0.65 -23.36
C VAL A 54 3.82 0.77 -22.09
N LEU A 55 3.29 0.32 -20.93
CA LEU A 55 4.05 0.32 -19.67
C LEU A 55 5.29 -0.59 -19.74
N ASN A 56 5.15 -1.80 -20.28
CA ASN A 56 6.28 -2.72 -20.43
C ASN A 56 7.32 -2.18 -21.42
N ASP A 57 6.88 -1.71 -22.60
CA ASP A 57 7.74 -1.12 -23.62
C ASP A 57 8.50 0.09 -23.04
N TYR A 58 7.87 0.90 -22.18
CA TYR A 58 8.49 2.09 -21.60
C TYR A 58 9.46 1.78 -20.45
N TYR A 59 9.06 0.96 -19.47
CA TYR A 59 9.79 0.75 -18.22
C TYR A 59 10.60 -0.55 -18.14
N VAL A 60 10.20 -1.59 -18.88
CA VAL A 60 10.85 -2.92 -18.85
C VAL A 60 11.80 -3.06 -20.03
N TYR A 61 11.31 -2.80 -21.25
CA TYR A 61 12.08 -2.96 -22.49
C TYR A 61 12.77 -1.66 -22.93
N CYS A 62 12.42 -0.52 -22.32
CA CYS A 62 12.98 0.80 -22.60
C CYS A 62 13.04 1.16 -24.10
N LEU A 63 11.99 0.85 -24.86
CA LEU A 63 11.88 1.16 -26.28
C LEU A 63 11.84 2.68 -26.55
N PRO A 64 12.15 3.14 -27.77
CA PRO A 64 12.04 4.55 -28.15
C PRO A 64 10.64 5.14 -27.92
N GLU A 65 10.54 6.38 -27.44
CA GLU A 65 9.26 6.99 -27.05
C GLU A 65 8.36 7.30 -28.24
N ASP A 66 8.95 7.67 -29.38
CA ASP A 66 8.24 7.90 -30.64
C ASP A 66 7.57 6.61 -31.15
N LEU A 67 8.26 5.47 -31.02
CA LEU A 67 7.71 4.15 -31.32
C LEU A 67 6.51 3.84 -30.41
N ILE A 68 6.66 4.05 -29.11
CA ILE A 68 5.60 3.81 -28.11
C ILE A 68 4.40 4.72 -28.38
N ALA A 69 4.63 6.01 -28.62
CA ALA A 69 3.58 6.98 -28.93
C ALA A 69 2.83 6.61 -30.22
N ARG A 70 3.54 6.20 -31.27
CA ARG A 70 2.94 5.71 -32.52
C ARG A 70 2.07 4.49 -32.27
N ARG A 71 2.57 3.49 -31.53
CA ARG A 71 1.79 2.28 -31.17
C ARG A 71 0.55 2.64 -30.38
N LYS A 72 0.67 3.47 -29.34
CA LYS A 72 -0.43 3.94 -28.51
C LYS A 72 -1.52 4.64 -29.34
N LYS A 73 -1.11 5.52 -30.26
CA LYS A 73 -2.04 6.19 -31.18
C LYS A 73 -2.76 5.19 -32.09
N THR A 74 -2.04 4.26 -32.71
CA THR A 74 -2.63 3.18 -33.53
C THR A 74 -3.65 2.36 -32.73
N TYR A 75 -3.34 2.03 -31.48
CA TYR A 75 -4.25 1.33 -30.57
C TYR A 75 -5.54 2.13 -30.35
N GLN A 76 -5.40 3.41 -29.97
CA GLN A 76 -6.53 4.31 -29.73
C GLN A 76 -7.43 4.42 -30.98
N GLU A 77 -6.87 4.75 -32.14
CA GLU A 77 -7.61 4.91 -33.39
C GLU A 77 -8.32 3.61 -33.83
N TYR A 78 -7.65 2.47 -33.72
CA TYR A 78 -8.22 1.17 -34.06
C TYR A 78 -9.42 0.84 -33.17
N TYR A 79 -9.26 0.97 -31.85
CA TYR A 79 -10.30 0.58 -30.90
C TYR A 79 -11.43 1.60 -30.78
N GLU A 80 -11.19 2.89 -30.99
CA GLU A 80 -12.27 3.87 -31.15
C GLU A 80 -13.19 3.47 -32.30
N LYS A 81 -12.62 3.15 -33.47
CA LYS A 81 -13.39 2.71 -34.63
C LYS A 81 -14.12 1.39 -34.37
N LYS A 82 -13.42 0.42 -33.74
CA LYS A 82 -13.99 -0.89 -33.41
C LYS A 82 -15.17 -0.77 -32.45
N TYR A 83 -15.10 0.14 -31.48
CA TYR A 83 -16.09 0.28 -30.41
C TYR A 83 -17.20 1.31 -30.67
N ALA A 84 -17.06 2.16 -31.69
CA ALA A 84 -18.01 3.24 -31.98
C ALA A 84 -19.48 2.80 -32.05
N ASN A 85 -19.75 1.58 -32.50
CA ASN A 85 -21.10 1.03 -32.66
C ASN A 85 -21.30 -0.31 -31.94
N THR A 86 -20.46 -0.63 -30.95
CA THR A 86 -20.55 -1.90 -30.21
C THR A 86 -21.69 -1.85 -29.19
N ASP A 87 -22.58 -2.84 -29.24
CA ASP A 87 -23.56 -3.11 -28.19
C ASP A 87 -23.00 -4.13 -27.20
N LEU A 88 -22.56 -3.67 -26.02
CA LEU A 88 -22.00 -4.53 -24.97
C LEU A 88 -22.98 -5.59 -24.44
N LYS A 89 -24.29 -5.46 -24.69
CA LYS A 89 -25.24 -6.55 -24.36
C LYS A 89 -25.00 -7.79 -25.21
N LYS A 90 -24.60 -7.60 -26.47
CA LYS A 90 -24.32 -8.66 -27.44
C LYS A 90 -22.85 -9.07 -27.42
N GLU A 91 -21.97 -8.07 -27.31
CA GLU A 91 -20.52 -8.19 -27.40
C GLU A 91 -19.85 -8.05 -26.02
N PHE A 92 -20.46 -8.59 -24.96
CA PHE A 92 -20.04 -8.39 -23.56
C PHE A 92 -18.57 -8.75 -23.27
N ARG A 93 -17.97 -9.62 -24.10
CA ARG A 93 -16.55 -10.00 -24.00
C ARG A 93 -15.60 -8.87 -24.33
N LEU A 94 -16.08 -7.79 -24.97
CA LEU A 94 -15.29 -6.60 -25.31
C LEU A 94 -15.19 -5.59 -24.15
N ALA A 95 -15.89 -5.80 -23.03
CA ALA A 95 -15.90 -4.86 -21.91
C ALA A 95 -14.50 -4.58 -21.33
N SER A 96 -13.62 -5.58 -21.24
CA SER A 96 -12.23 -5.36 -20.80
C SER A 96 -11.47 -4.44 -21.76
N GLY A 97 -11.71 -4.58 -23.07
CA GLY A 97 -11.09 -3.72 -24.07
C GLY A 97 -11.60 -2.28 -24.04
N PHE A 98 -12.85 -2.03 -23.61
CA PHE A 98 -13.34 -0.68 -23.32
C PHE A 98 -12.58 -0.06 -22.14
N ASN A 99 -12.37 -0.82 -21.06
CA ASN A 99 -11.60 -0.35 -19.90
C ASN A 99 -10.14 -0.08 -20.29
N ASP A 100 -9.50 -0.95 -21.08
CA ASP A 100 -8.13 -0.74 -21.55
C ASP A 100 -8.01 0.52 -22.43
N LEU A 101 -8.98 0.77 -23.33
CA LEU A 101 -9.02 2.00 -24.12
C LEU A 101 -9.21 3.24 -23.24
N ALA A 102 -10.12 3.17 -22.27
CA ALA A 102 -10.30 4.24 -21.30
C ALA A 102 -9.03 4.52 -20.49
N HIS A 103 -8.30 3.47 -20.11
CA HIS A 103 -7.05 3.59 -19.37
C HIS A 103 -5.98 4.30 -20.18
N SER A 104 -5.92 4.05 -21.49
CA SER A 104 -5.04 4.76 -22.41
C SER A 104 -5.30 6.27 -22.39
N TYR A 105 -6.57 6.69 -22.50
CA TYR A 105 -6.98 8.10 -22.45
C TYR A 105 -6.78 8.75 -21.09
N TRP A 106 -7.15 8.04 -20.02
CA TRP A 106 -6.95 8.51 -18.65
C TRP A 106 -5.47 8.77 -18.35
N GLY A 107 -4.57 7.93 -18.88
CA GLY A 107 -3.13 8.12 -18.78
C GLY A 107 -2.62 9.38 -19.49
N ASP A 108 -3.29 9.81 -20.56
CA ASP A 108 -3.00 11.07 -21.28
C ASP A 108 -3.69 12.30 -20.64
N GLY A 109 -4.47 12.10 -19.58
CA GLY A 109 -5.27 13.15 -18.97
C GLY A 109 -6.58 13.48 -19.72
N GLU A 110 -6.94 12.69 -20.75
CA GLU A 110 -8.18 12.84 -21.51
C GLU A 110 -9.38 12.21 -20.76
N ASN A 111 -9.69 12.75 -19.58
CA ASN A 111 -10.67 12.19 -18.65
C ASN A 111 -12.07 12.04 -19.28
N GLU A 112 -12.51 12.99 -20.10
CA GLU A 112 -13.84 12.97 -20.73
C GLU A 112 -13.97 11.81 -21.74
N LYS A 113 -12.90 11.53 -22.49
CA LYS A 113 -12.86 10.37 -23.39
C LYS A 113 -12.83 9.07 -22.62
N ALA A 114 -12.01 8.99 -21.58
CA ALA A 114 -11.95 7.81 -20.72
C ALA A 114 -13.32 7.51 -20.09
N GLU A 115 -13.95 8.53 -19.49
CA GLU A 115 -15.25 8.44 -18.83
C GLU A 115 -16.34 7.90 -19.76
N LYS A 116 -16.38 8.33 -21.03
CA LYS A 116 -17.33 7.81 -22.03
C LYS A 116 -17.29 6.28 -22.11
N TYR A 117 -16.11 5.68 -22.23
CA TYR A 117 -15.96 4.23 -22.35
C TYR A 117 -16.21 3.51 -21.03
N LEU A 118 -15.77 4.10 -19.90
CA LEU A 118 -15.99 3.53 -18.57
C LEU A 118 -17.48 3.50 -18.20
N LEU A 119 -18.23 4.58 -18.48
CA LEU A 119 -19.67 4.62 -18.25
C LEU A 119 -20.41 3.57 -19.09
N ALA A 120 -19.98 3.32 -20.33
CA ALA A 120 -20.57 2.28 -21.17
C ALA A 120 -20.48 0.88 -20.54
N VAL A 121 -19.35 0.58 -19.87
CA VAL A 121 -19.13 -0.66 -19.12
C VAL A 121 -19.84 -0.64 -17.77
N PHE A 122 -19.64 0.40 -16.96
CA PHE A 122 -20.20 0.51 -15.61
C PHE A 122 -21.73 0.45 -15.60
N ASN A 123 -22.40 1.10 -16.55
CA ASN A 123 -23.86 1.11 -16.63
C ASN A 123 -24.46 -0.26 -16.98
N GLN A 124 -23.65 -1.24 -17.42
CA GLN A 124 -24.11 -2.63 -17.59
C GLN A 124 -24.55 -3.27 -16.27
N LYS A 125 -24.20 -2.69 -15.11
CA LYS A 125 -24.68 -3.11 -13.79
C LYS A 125 -26.19 -2.98 -13.59
N ASP A 126 -26.84 -2.14 -14.39
CA ASP A 126 -28.28 -1.88 -14.32
C ASP A 126 -29.03 -2.50 -15.51
N VAL A 127 -28.33 -3.16 -16.43
CA VAL A 127 -28.93 -3.76 -17.61
C VAL A 127 -29.42 -5.18 -17.28
N PRO A 128 -30.73 -5.46 -17.35
CA PRO A 128 -31.25 -6.80 -17.11
C PRO A 128 -30.64 -7.82 -18.08
N GLY A 129 -30.13 -8.92 -17.54
CA GLY A 129 -29.52 -9.99 -18.33
C GLY A 129 -28.15 -9.67 -18.94
N SER A 130 -27.50 -8.59 -18.49
CA SER A 130 -26.12 -8.30 -18.89
C SER A 130 -25.19 -9.47 -18.58
N LYS A 131 -24.27 -9.74 -19.52
CA LYS A 131 -23.24 -10.77 -19.40
C LYS A 131 -21.84 -10.19 -19.20
N VAL A 132 -21.73 -8.87 -19.02
CA VAL A 132 -20.44 -8.24 -18.68
C VAL A 132 -20.01 -8.74 -17.31
N SER A 133 -18.73 -9.11 -17.18
CA SER A 133 -18.23 -9.66 -15.93
C SER A 133 -18.25 -8.61 -14.81
N PRO A 134 -18.55 -9.01 -13.57
CA PRO A 134 -18.46 -8.12 -12.42
C PRO A 134 -17.09 -7.44 -12.27
N GLY A 135 -16.01 -8.16 -12.57
CA GLY A 135 -14.64 -7.61 -12.55
C GLY A 135 -14.49 -6.40 -13.48
N CYS A 136 -14.97 -6.48 -14.73
CA CYS A 136 -14.89 -5.35 -15.66
C CYS A 136 -15.75 -4.15 -15.21
N ILE A 137 -16.92 -4.41 -14.61
CA ILE A 137 -17.75 -3.35 -14.01
C ILE A 137 -17.03 -2.70 -12.83
N GLY A 138 -16.37 -3.50 -11.99
CA GLY A 138 -15.58 -3.03 -10.86
C GLY A 138 -14.39 -2.17 -11.28
N ASP A 139 -13.63 -2.61 -12.29
CA ASP A 139 -12.52 -1.83 -12.86
C ASP A 139 -13.01 -0.48 -13.39
N ALA A 140 -14.13 -0.48 -14.12
CA ALA A 140 -14.73 0.74 -14.63
C ALA A 140 -15.10 1.71 -13.49
N ALA A 141 -15.71 1.19 -12.41
CA ALA A 141 -16.07 1.98 -11.24
C ALA A 141 -14.84 2.58 -10.53
N ALA A 142 -13.76 1.81 -10.33
CA ALA A 142 -12.54 2.30 -9.69
C ALA A 142 -11.84 3.41 -10.51
N MET A 143 -11.86 3.28 -11.84
CA MET A 143 -11.33 4.30 -12.74
C MET A 143 -12.20 5.56 -12.80
N LEU A 144 -13.53 5.42 -12.83
CA LEU A 144 -14.47 6.54 -12.71
C LEU A 144 -14.28 7.28 -11.39
N ALA A 145 -14.15 6.55 -10.28
CA ALA A 145 -13.84 7.15 -8.98
C ALA A 145 -12.49 7.90 -9.01
N SER A 146 -11.49 7.38 -9.70
CA SER A 146 -10.19 8.06 -9.86
C SER A 146 -10.28 9.34 -10.68
N ILE A 147 -11.11 9.37 -11.73
CA ILE A 147 -11.40 10.60 -12.50
C ILE A 147 -12.04 11.65 -11.59
N GLU A 148 -13.00 11.25 -10.77
CA GLU A 148 -13.67 12.18 -9.84
C GLU A 148 -12.73 12.67 -8.72
N VAL A 149 -11.84 11.82 -8.21
CA VAL A 149 -10.77 12.25 -7.28
C VAL A 149 -9.88 13.31 -7.94
N ARG A 150 -9.47 13.14 -9.21
CA ARG A 150 -8.69 14.16 -9.94
C ARG A 150 -9.44 15.48 -10.08
N ARG A 151 -10.77 15.43 -10.23
CA ARG A 151 -11.66 16.59 -10.30
C ARG A 151 -11.94 17.21 -8.93
N GLY A 152 -11.48 16.61 -7.83
CA GLY A 152 -11.78 17.03 -6.46
C GLY A 152 -13.20 16.68 -5.98
N ASN A 153 -13.92 15.81 -6.70
CA ASN A 153 -15.30 15.45 -6.43
C ASN A 153 -15.40 14.14 -5.63
N ARG A 154 -15.19 14.25 -4.32
CA ARG A 154 -15.05 13.10 -3.40
C ARG A 154 -16.38 12.35 -3.24
N ASP A 155 -17.50 13.07 -3.17
CA ASP A 155 -18.84 12.49 -3.08
C ASP A 155 -19.17 11.64 -4.30
N ARG A 156 -18.86 12.12 -5.50
CA ARG A 156 -19.11 11.37 -6.72
C ARG A 156 -18.18 10.15 -6.84
N ALA A 157 -16.91 10.30 -6.46
CA ALA A 157 -16.00 9.16 -6.40
C ALA A 157 -16.52 8.07 -5.45
N ARG A 158 -16.95 8.47 -4.26
CA ARG A 158 -17.60 7.60 -3.27
C ARG A 158 -18.86 6.96 -3.82
N GLN A 159 -19.70 7.70 -4.54
CA GLN A 159 -20.94 7.19 -5.12
C GLN A 159 -20.67 6.07 -6.13
N TYR A 160 -19.68 6.21 -7.02
CA TYR A 160 -19.33 5.12 -7.94
C TYR A 160 -18.91 3.83 -7.21
N CYS A 161 -18.18 3.97 -6.11
CA CYS A 161 -17.81 2.85 -5.26
C CYS A 161 -19.02 2.26 -4.52
N GLN A 162 -19.92 3.09 -3.98
CA GLN A 162 -21.15 2.63 -3.31
C GLN A 162 -22.07 1.88 -4.28
N ASP A 163 -22.32 2.46 -5.46
CA ASP A 163 -23.13 1.87 -6.52
C ASP A 163 -22.61 0.48 -6.93
N LEU A 164 -21.29 0.28 -6.89
CA LEU A 164 -20.68 -1.03 -7.15
C LEU A 164 -20.99 -2.03 -6.02
N LEU A 165 -20.83 -1.62 -4.76
CA LEU A 165 -21.04 -2.48 -3.60
C LEU A 165 -22.51 -2.87 -3.44
N ASP A 166 -23.44 -1.96 -3.75
CA ASP A 166 -24.89 -2.20 -3.66
C ASP A 166 -25.37 -3.31 -4.61
N LYS A 167 -24.57 -3.65 -5.64
CA LYS A 167 -24.85 -4.78 -6.53
C LYS A 167 -24.54 -6.13 -5.91
N ASN A 168 -23.72 -6.17 -4.86
CA ASN A 168 -23.35 -7.38 -4.15
C ASN A 168 -22.91 -8.52 -5.08
N TYR A 169 -22.03 -8.20 -6.04
CA TYR A 169 -21.52 -9.18 -6.99
C TYR A 169 -20.66 -10.25 -6.32
N ASP A 170 -20.92 -11.52 -6.66
CA ASP A 170 -19.98 -12.59 -6.38
C ASP A 170 -18.68 -12.40 -7.18
N TYR A 171 -17.54 -12.69 -6.55
CA TYR A 171 -16.21 -12.67 -7.19
C TYR A 171 -15.76 -11.33 -7.78
N LEU A 172 -16.21 -10.20 -7.20
CA LEU A 172 -15.74 -8.87 -7.58
C LEU A 172 -14.21 -8.72 -7.46
N ASP A 173 -13.65 -9.31 -6.39
CA ASP A 173 -12.21 -9.45 -6.20
C ASP A 173 -11.80 -10.88 -6.58
N ASN A 174 -11.35 -11.10 -7.82
CA ASN A 174 -10.93 -12.43 -8.24
C ASN A 174 -9.58 -12.81 -7.62
N ALA A 175 -9.60 -13.63 -6.56
CA ALA A 175 -8.41 -14.07 -5.83
C ALA A 175 -7.39 -14.88 -6.66
N LYS A 176 -7.77 -15.39 -7.85
CA LYS A 176 -6.89 -16.21 -8.69
C LYS A 176 -6.00 -15.41 -9.63
N VAL A 177 -6.14 -14.09 -9.68
CA VAL A 177 -5.39 -13.28 -10.62
C VAL A 177 -4.76 -12.10 -9.89
N TYR A 178 -3.52 -11.81 -10.24
CA TYR A 178 -2.72 -10.69 -9.73
C TYR A 178 -3.28 -9.32 -10.20
N TYR A 179 -4.58 -9.21 -10.42
CA TYR A 179 -5.28 -8.03 -10.96
C TYR A 179 -5.83 -7.12 -9.86
N SER A 180 -6.39 -6.00 -10.33
CA SER A 180 -7.22 -5.07 -9.57
C SER A 180 -8.19 -5.77 -8.62
N ARG A 181 -8.24 -5.27 -7.38
CA ARG A 181 -9.23 -5.69 -6.36
C ARG A 181 -10.26 -4.57 -6.21
N PRO A 182 -11.10 -4.31 -7.23
CA PRO A 182 -11.97 -3.14 -7.27
C PRO A 182 -12.97 -3.13 -6.11
N GLY A 183 -13.43 -4.31 -5.66
CA GLY A 183 -14.31 -4.42 -4.50
C GLY A 183 -13.62 -3.94 -3.24
N ARG A 184 -12.40 -4.42 -2.98
CA ARG A 184 -11.60 -3.97 -1.84
C ARG A 184 -11.36 -2.45 -1.85
N HIS A 185 -11.01 -1.88 -3.00
CA HIS A 185 -10.80 -0.44 -3.10
C HIS A 185 -12.11 0.35 -2.94
N ALA A 186 -13.23 -0.18 -3.43
CA ALA A 186 -14.54 0.43 -3.27
C ALA A 186 -15.01 0.44 -1.81
N VAL A 187 -14.84 -0.67 -1.08
CA VAL A 187 -15.17 -0.74 0.37
C VAL A 187 -14.40 0.33 1.14
N ARG A 188 -13.10 0.46 0.89
CA ARG A 188 -12.27 1.46 1.56
C ARG A 188 -12.66 2.88 1.13
N ALA A 189 -12.89 3.13 -0.15
CA ALA A 189 -13.32 4.45 -0.63
C ALA A 189 -14.65 4.90 -0.01
N VAL A 190 -15.64 4.00 0.10
CA VAL A 190 -16.92 4.30 0.76
C VAL A 190 -16.75 4.68 2.23
N TYR A 191 -15.78 4.08 2.90
CA TYR A 191 -15.46 4.34 4.29
C TYR A 191 -14.60 5.60 4.49
N HIS A 192 -13.55 5.77 3.68
CA HIS A 192 -12.53 6.81 3.79
C HIS A 192 -12.93 8.16 3.20
N LEU A 193 -13.79 8.17 2.18
CA LEU A 193 -14.25 9.41 1.54
C LEU A 193 -15.47 10.05 2.21
N LYS A 194 -15.77 9.69 3.46
CA LYS A 194 -16.75 10.40 4.27
C LYS A 194 -16.14 11.69 4.80
N ASP A 195 -16.91 12.78 4.82
CA ASP A 195 -16.47 14.06 5.40
C ASP A 195 -16.12 13.92 6.89
N ASP A 196 -16.81 13.03 7.58
CA ASP A 196 -16.65 12.73 9.01
C ASP A 196 -15.84 11.46 9.27
N TYR A 197 -14.98 11.03 8.33
CA TYR A 197 -14.17 9.82 8.51
C TYR A 197 -13.42 9.86 9.84
N MET A 198 -13.62 8.81 10.63
CA MET A 198 -12.89 8.54 11.85
C MET A 198 -12.39 7.10 11.82
N PRO A 199 -11.12 6.85 12.17
CA PRO A 199 -10.61 5.49 12.29
C PRO A 199 -11.38 4.74 13.38
N ASP A 200 -11.68 3.47 13.14
CA ASP A 200 -12.30 2.63 14.15
C ASP A 200 -11.23 2.15 15.14
N LEU A 201 -11.19 2.80 16.31
CA LEU A 201 -10.23 2.53 17.38
C LEU A 201 -10.79 1.56 18.43
N ASP A 202 -11.98 0.99 18.21
CA ASP A 202 -12.63 0.05 19.13
C ASP A 202 -13.28 -1.15 18.41
N ASN A 203 -12.87 -1.46 17.18
CA ASN A 203 -13.41 -2.58 16.40
C ASN A 203 -13.12 -3.94 17.06
N LEU A 204 -11.86 -4.15 17.47
CA LEU A 204 -11.38 -5.38 18.11
C LEU A 204 -11.77 -5.48 19.58
N LYS A 205 -12.34 -4.41 20.14
CA LYS A 205 -12.77 -4.36 21.55
C LYS A 205 -11.61 -4.59 22.52
N LEU A 206 -10.39 -4.18 22.16
CA LEU A 206 -9.20 -4.29 23.00
C LEU A 206 -9.19 -3.23 24.11
N PRO A 207 -8.56 -3.50 25.27
CA PRO A 207 -8.02 -4.80 25.67
C PRO A 207 -9.13 -5.75 26.17
N HIS A 208 -8.97 -7.07 26.00
CA HIS A 208 -9.96 -8.05 26.48
C HIS A 208 -9.78 -8.44 27.95
N TRP A 209 -8.58 -8.87 28.33
CA TRP A 209 -8.26 -9.23 29.71
C TRP A 209 -6.79 -8.95 30.00
N THR A 210 -6.53 -8.04 30.94
CA THR A 210 -5.19 -7.58 31.31
C THR A 210 -4.90 -7.78 32.80
N ASP A 211 -5.84 -8.31 33.58
CA ASP A 211 -5.75 -8.32 35.06
C ASP A 211 -5.44 -6.92 35.64
N CYS A 212 -5.96 -5.87 34.97
CA CYS A 212 -5.66 -4.47 35.26
C CYS A 212 -4.15 -4.16 35.30
N LYS A 213 -3.37 -4.78 34.41
CA LYS A 213 -1.92 -4.57 34.26
C LYS A 213 -1.57 -4.22 32.82
N PRO A 214 -0.57 -3.37 32.57
CA PRO A 214 -0.16 -3.09 31.20
C PRO A 214 0.35 -4.33 30.45
N TYR A 215 0.12 -4.35 29.14
CA TYR A 215 0.61 -5.34 28.20
C TYR A 215 1.28 -4.66 26.99
N PRO A 216 2.41 -5.16 26.48
CA PRO A 216 3.30 -6.18 27.06
C PRO A 216 3.77 -5.85 28.48
N GLN A 217 4.28 -6.86 29.20
CA GLN A 217 4.75 -6.71 30.58
C GLN A 217 5.78 -5.57 30.67
N PRO A 218 5.57 -4.57 31.56
CA PRO A 218 6.53 -3.50 31.74
C PRO A 218 7.89 -3.96 32.26
N GLN A 219 8.94 -3.17 31.99
CA GLN A 219 10.28 -3.39 32.55
C GLN A 219 10.27 -3.31 34.08
N GLU A 220 9.67 -2.26 34.65
CA GLU A 220 9.68 -2.01 36.09
C GLU A 220 8.27 -1.65 36.60
N PRO A 221 7.41 -2.65 36.88
CA PRO A 221 6.10 -2.44 37.44
C PRO A 221 6.06 -2.57 38.98
N GLU A 222 5.31 -1.69 39.62
CA GLU A 222 4.90 -1.76 41.03
C GLU A 222 3.37 -1.76 41.11
N TYR A 223 2.78 -2.93 41.39
CA TYR A 223 1.33 -3.09 41.49
C TYR A 223 0.89 -3.11 42.95
N THR A 224 -0.26 -2.49 43.23
CA THR A 224 -0.95 -2.63 44.52
C THR A 224 -2.22 -3.46 44.35
N ASP A 225 -2.79 -3.96 45.45
CA ASP A 225 -4.13 -4.56 45.46
C ASP A 225 -5.23 -3.52 45.75
N THR A 226 -4.91 -2.24 45.59
CA THR A 226 -5.87 -1.13 45.72
C THR A 226 -6.43 -0.77 44.36
N TYR A 227 -7.75 -0.57 44.33
CA TYR A 227 -8.48 -0.22 43.12
C TYR A 227 -9.36 1.01 43.35
N THR A 228 -9.42 1.86 42.33
CA THR A 228 -10.19 3.10 42.34
C THR A 228 -11.34 2.98 41.36
N GLN A 229 -12.56 3.30 41.81
CA GLN A 229 -13.74 3.28 40.94
C GLN A 229 -13.74 4.53 40.04
N LEU A 230 -13.69 4.32 38.73
CA LEU A 230 -13.86 5.39 37.75
C LEU A 230 -15.33 5.50 37.37
N LYS A 231 -16.00 6.56 37.82
CA LYS A 231 -17.36 6.92 37.34
C LYS A 231 -17.30 8.02 36.29
N SER A 232 -16.42 8.98 36.52
CA SER A 232 -16.11 10.03 35.55
C SER A 232 -14.63 10.40 35.66
N VAL A 233 -14.06 10.87 34.57
CA VAL A 233 -12.68 11.36 34.50
C VAL A 233 -12.61 12.69 33.73
N ARG A 234 -11.55 13.46 33.97
CA ARG A 234 -11.22 14.66 33.21
C ARG A 234 -9.79 14.58 32.68
N PHE A 235 -9.53 15.29 31.58
CA PHE A 235 -8.22 15.32 30.94
C PHE A 235 -7.49 16.63 31.19
N GLU A 236 -6.21 16.52 31.50
CA GLU A 236 -5.26 17.62 31.53
C GLU A 236 -4.06 17.22 30.67
N GLY A 237 -3.94 17.78 29.46
CA GLY A 237 -2.85 17.52 28.53
C GLY A 237 -1.88 18.70 28.42
N SER A 238 -0.68 18.43 27.90
CA SER A 238 0.27 19.47 27.52
C SER A 238 -0.14 20.18 26.21
N ALA A 239 0.65 21.16 25.76
CA ALA A 239 0.43 21.80 24.46
C ALA A 239 0.54 20.82 23.27
N GLU A 240 1.31 19.73 23.42
CA GLU A 240 1.44 18.67 22.41
C GLU A 240 0.21 17.74 22.38
N PHE A 241 -0.53 17.68 23.48
CA PHE A 241 -1.74 16.86 23.63
C PHE A 241 -2.94 17.76 24.02
N PRO A 242 -3.46 18.58 23.09
CA PRO A 242 -4.69 19.35 23.32
C PRO A 242 -5.91 18.43 23.52
N LYS A 243 -7.02 18.95 24.07
CA LYS A 243 -8.22 18.15 24.41
C LYS A 243 -8.80 17.36 23.22
N ASP A 244 -8.67 17.86 22.00
CA ASP A 244 -9.15 17.23 20.77
C ASP A 244 -8.14 16.27 20.12
N HIS A 245 -6.98 16.05 20.77
CA HIS A 245 -5.94 15.15 20.27
C HIS A 245 -6.46 13.70 20.10
N PRO A 246 -6.08 12.96 19.04
CA PRO A 246 -6.54 11.60 18.78
C PRO A 246 -6.35 10.60 19.93
N VAL A 247 -5.33 10.82 20.76
CA VAL A 247 -5.08 10.03 21.99
C VAL A 247 -6.19 10.15 23.02
N PHE A 248 -6.78 11.32 23.22
CA PHE A 248 -7.93 11.45 24.13
C PHE A 248 -9.20 10.88 23.53
N ARG A 249 -9.38 10.97 22.21
CA ARG A 249 -10.47 10.28 21.50
C ARG A 249 -10.40 8.75 21.69
N LEU A 250 -9.20 8.17 21.69
CA LEU A 250 -9.03 6.75 22.02
C LEU A 250 -9.58 6.46 23.43
N ILE A 251 -9.22 7.26 24.43
CA ILE A 251 -9.73 7.08 25.80
C ILE A 251 -11.25 7.24 25.83
N GLU A 252 -11.80 8.29 25.23
CA GLU A 252 -13.25 8.55 25.14
C GLU A 252 -14.03 7.35 24.61
N LEU A 253 -13.59 6.78 23.48
CA LEU A 253 -14.22 5.62 22.86
C LEU A 253 -14.20 4.39 23.79
N LYS A 254 -13.06 4.13 24.42
CA LYS A 254 -12.90 3.00 25.35
C LYS A 254 -13.73 3.19 26.60
N PHE A 255 -13.69 4.37 27.18
CA PHE A 255 -14.35 4.68 28.45
C PHE A 255 -15.87 4.74 28.31
N LYS A 256 -16.37 5.23 27.17
CA LYS A 256 -17.80 5.12 26.82
C LYS A 256 -18.28 3.67 26.88
N ARG A 257 -17.51 2.72 26.35
CA ARG A 257 -17.83 1.29 26.41
C ARG A 257 -17.78 0.73 27.83
N TYR A 258 -16.89 1.25 28.68
CA TYR A 258 -16.76 0.84 30.09
C TYR A 258 -17.78 1.53 31.03
N GLY A 259 -18.63 2.42 30.49
CA GLY A 259 -19.58 3.20 31.30
C GLY A 259 -18.95 4.33 32.10
N ILE A 260 -17.75 4.79 31.72
CA ILE A 260 -17.03 5.89 32.37
C ILE A 260 -17.29 7.18 31.58
N VAL A 261 -17.73 8.23 32.28
CA VAL A 261 -18.08 9.52 31.68
C VAL A 261 -16.85 10.46 31.61
N ILE A 262 -16.65 11.17 30.51
CA ILE A 262 -15.69 12.27 30.46
C ILE A 262 -16.40 13.57 30.83
N ALA A 263 -15.90 14.29 31.85
CA ALA A 263 -16.47 15.57 32.29
C ALA A 263 -15.41 16.47 32.90
N ASP A 264 -15.42 17.78 32.60
CA ASP A 264 -14.40 18.74 33.08
C ASP A 264 -14.33 18.87 34.63
N ASN A 265 -15.44 18.59 35.32
CA ASN A 265 -15.53 18.63 36.78
C ASN A 265 -15.37 17.25 37.44
N ALA A 266 -14.94 16.23 36.70
CA ALA A 266 -14.78 14.89 37.24
C ALA A 266 -13.70 14.85 38.36
N PRO A 267 -13.89 13.99 39.38
CA PRO A 267 -12.98 13.92 40.53
C PRO A 267 -11.65 13.23 40.21
N PHE A 268 -11.61 12.36 39.18
CA PHE A 268 -10.41 11.67 38.76
C PHE A 268 -9.76 12.37 37.57
N THR A 269 -8.48 12.72 37.67
CA THR A 269 -7.77 13.46 36.61
C THR A 269 -6.76 12.58 35.90
N ILE A 270 -6.77 12.59 34.56
CA ILE A 270 -5.73 11.98 33.73
C ILE A 270 -4.82 13.10 33.24
N LYS A 271 -3.60 13.14 33.76
CA LYS A 271 -2.56 14.12 33.43
C LYS A 271 -1.58 13.53 32.43
N LEU A 272 -1.54 14.08 31.22
CA LEU A 272 -0.65 13.62 30.15
C LEU A 272 0.39 14.69 29.82
N ASN A 273 1.65 14.43 30.16
CA ASN A 273 2.81 15.30 29.93
C ASN A 273 2.63 16.75 30.42
N THR A 274 1.79 16.99 31.42
CA THR A 274 1.60 18.34 32.00
C THR A 274 2.88 18.86 32.65
N ALA A 275 3.72 17.96 33.15
CA ALA A 275 5.11 18.18 33.51
C ALA A 275 5.89 16.86 33.33
N ARG A 276 7.20 16.96 33.07
CA ARG A 276 8.07 15.77 33.03
C ARG A 276 8.27 15.22 34.43
N HIS A 277 7.91 13.95 34.63
CA HIS A 277 8.12 13.27 35.90
C HIS A 277 9.59 12.82 36.05
N PRO A 278 10.25 12.98 37.22
CA PRO A 278 11.65 12.58 37.43
C PRO A 278 11.95 11.10 37.19
N SER A 279 10.95 10.23 37.33
CA SER A 279 11.09 8.78 37.10
C SER A 279 10.87 8.36 35.65
N THR A 280 10.60 9.30 34.74
CA THR A 280 10.46 9.00 33.30
C THR A 280 11.78 8.41 32.78
N PRO A 281 11.77 7.21 32.19
CA PRO A 281 12.96 6.63 31.59
C PRO A 281 13.49 7.51 30.45
N GLU A 282 14.81 7.63 30.32
CA GLU A 282 15.45 8.36 29.20
C GLU A 282 15.46 7.55 27.88
N ASN A 283 15.02 6.29 27.92
CA ASN A 283 14.97 5.40 26.77
C ASN A 283 13.97 5.91 25.71
N HIS A 284 14.28 5.69 24.42
CA HIS A 284 13.33 5.96 23.32
C HIS A 284 12.03 5.17 23.53
N GLU A 285 10.89 5.82 23.34
CA GLU A 285 9.53 5.36 23.67
C GLU A 285 9.31 5.03 25.15
N GLY A 286 10.21 5.48 26.02
CA GLY A 286 10.10 5.30 27.45
C GLY A 286 8.96 6.11 28.04
N TYR A 287 8.30 5.58 29.07
CA TYR A 287 7.27 6.30 29.79
C TYR A 287 7.20 5.93 31.27
N TYR A 288 6.64 6.86 32.03
CA TYR A 288 6.21 6.68 33.41
C TYR A 288 4.70 6.77 33.50
N LEU A 289 4.09 5.86 34.25
CA LEU A 289 2.67 5.86 34.61
C LEU A 289 2.54 5.67 36.12
N GLU A 290 1.86 6.60 36.79
CA GLU A 290 1.45 6.45 38.19
C GLU A 290 -0.06 6.60 38.28
N ILE A 291 -0.72 5.66 38.97
CA ILE A 291 -2.17 5.67 39.21
C ILE A 291 -2.41 5.65 40.73
N THR A 292 -3.15 6.66 41.19
CA THR A 292 -3.55 6.85 42.60
C THR A 292 -5.07 6.77 42.74
N ASP A 293 -5.61 7.12 43.91
CA ASP A 293 -7.05 7.22 44.16
C ASP A 293 -7.72 8.43 43.47
N LYS A 294 -6.94 9.42 43.02
CA LYS A 294 -7.46 10.69 42.48
C LYS A 294 -6.96 11.02 41.08
N GLU A 295 -5.85 10.44 40.66
CA GLU A 295 -5.26 10.79 39.37
C GLU A 295 -4.41 9.69 38.77
N ALA A 296 -4.27 9.78 37.44
CA ALA A 296 -3.24 9.10 36.69
C ALA A 296 -2.26 10.14 36.13
N ILE A 297 -0.97 9.98 36.43
CA ILE A 297 0.12 10.78 35.89
C ILE A 297 0.81 9.97 34.81
N ILE A 298 0.84 10.50 33.58
CA ILE A 298 1.49 9.90 32.43
C ILE A 298 2.55 10.87 31.93
N SER A 299 3.80 10.42 31.91
CA SER A 299 4.95 11.20 31.45
C SER A 299 5.77 10.37 30.49
N GLY A 300 5.75 10.71 29.19
CA GLY A 300 6.56 10.07 28.16
C GLY A 300 7.90 10.78 27.96
N ASN A 301 8.93 10.03 27.57
CA ASN A 301 10.22 10.57 27.16
C ASN A 301 10.13 11.25 25.78
N ASP A 302 9.24 10.72 24.92
CA ASP A 302 8.90 11.24 23.60
C ASP A 302 7.40 11.06 23.34
N PHE A 303 6.94 11.54 22.18
CA PHE A 303 5.54 11.44 21.76
C PHE A 303 5.02 9.99 21.84
N ARG A 304 5.80 9.01 21.36
CA ARG A 304 5.38 7.61 21.30
C ARG A 304 5.36 6.95 22.67
N GLY A 305 6.31 7.27 23.55
CA GLY A 305 6.26 6.86 24.96
C GLY A 305 5.00 7.38 25.66
N SER A 306 4.59 8.60 25.35
CA SER A 306 3.36 9.20 25.88
C SER A 306 2.11 8.41 25.44
N VAL A 307 2.06 8.00 24.17
CA VAL A 307 1.01 7.10 23.66
C VAL A 307 1.02 5.76 24.40
N TRP A 308 2.19 5.15 24.63
CA TRP A 308 2.31 3.89 25.40
C TRP A 308 1.87 4.01 26.84
N GLY A 309 2.14 5.15 27.49
CA GLY A 309 1.62 5.45 28.83
C GLY A 309 0.10 5.51 28.87
N VAL A 310 -0.54 6.14 27.89
CA VAL A 310 -2.01 6.19 27.77
C VAL A 310 -2.60 4.82 27.52
N VAL A 311 -2.05 4.04 26.59
CA VAL A 311 -2.52 2.67 26.34
C VAL A 311 -2.40 1.82 27.60
N SER A 312 -1.29 1.95 28.33
CA SER A 312 -1.05 1.22 29.57
C SER A 312 -2.03 1.61 30.66
N PHE A 313 -2.37 2.90 30.77
CA PHE A 313 -3.43 3.35 31.66
C PHE A 313 -4.78 2.71 31.32
N ILE A 314 -5.18 2.68 30.03
CA ILE A 314 -6.42 2.02 29.60
C ILE A 314 -6.41 0.52 29.97
N GLN A 315 -5.27 -0.15 29.83
CA GLN A 315 -5.11 -1.56 30.21
C GLN A 315 -5.17 -1.80 31.73
N CYS A 316 -4.91 -0.79 32.56
CA CYS A 316 -5.10 -0.86 34.01
C CYS A 316 -6.57 -0.73 34.45
N VAL A 317 -7.50 -0.47 33.52
CA VAL A 317 -8.94 -0.35 33.81
C VAL A 317 -9.65 -1.65 33.48
N ASP A 318 -10.38 -2.19 34.45
CA ASP A 318 -11.34 -3.28 34.24
C ASP A 318 -12.56 -2.76 33.47
N SER A 319 -12.76 -3.28 32.26
CA SER A 319 -13.88 -2.89 31.40
C SER A 319 -15.27 -3.23 31.95
N ALA A 320 -15.38 -4.24 32.81
CA ALA A 320 -16.64 -4.71 33.37
C ALA A 320 -17.02 -3.98 34.66
N THR A 321 -16.03 -3.64 35.49
CA THR A 321 -16.27 -2.99 36.78
C THR A 321 -15.94 -1.50 36.80
N ALA A 322 -15.30 -0.98 35.75
CA ALA A 322 -14.79 0.38 35.66
C ALA A 322 -13.85 0.75 36.83
N LYS A 323 -13.14 -0.25 37.37
CA LYS A 323 -12.12 -0.05 38.41
C LYS A 323 -10.76 0.01 37.76
N VAL A 324 -9.94 0.97 38.19
CA VAL A 324 -8.53 1.05 37.81
C VAL A 324 -7.64 0.59 38.95
N ARG A 325 -6.59 -0.17 38.65
CA ARG A 325 -5.60 -0.58 39.65
C ARG A 325 -4.62 0.54 39.95
N ASN A 326 -4.37 0.81 41.22
CA ASN A 326 -3.31 1.75 41.62
C ASN A 326 -1.94 1.09 41.41
N CYS A 327 -1.05 1.77 40.71
CA CYS A 327 0.26 1.24 40.34
C CYS A 327 1.25 2.34 39.99
N LYS A 328 2.54 1.99 39.97
CA LYS A 328 3.60 2.76 39.32
C LYS A 328 4.26 1.88 38.27
N VAL A 329 4.57 2.45 37.12
CA VAL A 329 5.17 1.73 36.00
C VAL A 329 6.21 2.62 35.35
N ARG A 330 7.42 2.09 35.20
CA ARG A 330 8.45 2.61 34.29
C ARG A 330 8.65 1.57 33.20
N ASP A 331 8.56 1.99 31.95
CA ASP A 331 8.60 1.04 30.83
C ASP A 331 9.22 1.64 29.58
N TRP A 332 9.81 0.77 28.77
CA TRP A 332 10.39 1.07 27.46
C TRP A 332 10.56 -0.25 26.67
N PRO A 333 10.57 -0.19 25.33
CA PRO A 333 10.76 -1.38 24.53
C PRO A 333 12.22 -1.86 24.54
N ALA A 334 12.42 -3.17 24.65
CA ALA A 334 13.74 -3.79 24.44
C ALA A 334 14.13 -3.81 22.95
N THR A 335 13.15 -3.99 22.07
CA THR A 335 13.35 -4.01 20.61
C THR A 335 12.80 -2.72 20.00
N PRO A 336 13.61 -1.89 19.34
CA PRO A 336 13.17 -0.58 18.83
C PRO A 336 12.07 -0.63 17.78
N LEU A 337 11.99 -1.69 16.97
CA LEU A 337 10.97 -1.83 15.92
C LEU A 337 10.20 -3.12 16.13
N ARG A 338 8.88 -2.98 16.29
CA ARG A 338 7.98 -4.07 16.66
C ARG A 338 6.73 -3.92 15.83
N GLY A 339 6.34 -4.97 15.13
CA GLY A 339 5.37 -4.80 14.07
C GLY A 339 4.88 -6.08 13.46
N HIS A 340 3.94 -5.92 12.54
CA HIS A 340 3.48 -6.99 11.69
C HIS A 340 3.17 -6.47 10.28
N SER A 341 3.14 -7.40 9.32
CA SER A 341 2.59 -7.13 8.00
C SER A 341 1.08 -7.28 8.04
N GLY A 342 0.35 -6.36 7.42
CA GLY A 342 -1.11 -6.43 7.41
C GLY A 342 -1.76 -5.38 6.52
N TYR A 343 -3.09 -5.39 6.56
CA TYR A 343 -3.91 -4.56 5.70
C TYR A 343 -4.62 -3.48 6.52
N GLY A 344 -4.37 -2.21 6.18
CA GLY A 344 -5.27 -1.11 6.51
C GLY A 344 -5.14 -0.50 7.91
N ASP A 345 -5.98 0.51 8.11
CA ASP A 345 -6.17 1.32 9.31
C ASP A 345 -6.83 0.57 10.48
N ASP A 346 -7.47 -0.58 10.21
CA ASP A 346 -8.02 -1.48 11.23
C ASP A 346 -6.96 -2.13 12.13
N LEU A 347 -5.68 -2.01 11.76
CA LEU A 347 -4.56 -2.50 12.56
C LEU A 347 -4.14 -1.54 13.66
N VAL A 348 -4.61 -0.29 13.65
CA VAL A 348 -4.15 0.73 14.60
C VAL A 348 -4.51 0.35 16.03
N GLU A 349 -5.74 -0.12 16.28
CA GLU A 349 -6.14 -0.59 17.61
C GLU A 349 -5.26 -1.77 18.07
N PHE A 350 -5.07 -2.77 17.21
CA PHE A 350 -4.21 -3.91 17.50
C PHE A 350 -2.78 -3.45 17.83
N GLY A 351 -2.26 -2.54 17.01
CA GLY A 351 -0.96 -1.94 17.16
C GLY A 351 -0.76 -1.25 18.50
N LEU A 352 -1.71 -0.40 18.86
CA LEU A 352 -1.69 0.36 20.10
C LEU A 352 -1.64 -0.57 21.31
N PHE A 353 -2.60 -1.50 21.43
CA PHE A 353 -2.73 -2.38 22.59
C PHE A 353 -1.68 -3.50 22.67
N ASN A 354 -0.84 -3.67 21.63
CA ASN A 354 0.35 -4.53 21.65
C ASN A 354 1.67 -3.72 21.66
N LYS A 355 1.61 -2.39 21.77
CA LYS A 355 2.76 -1.46 21.70
C LYS A 355 3.66 -1.68 20.48
N LEU A 356 3.05 -1.96 19.33
CA LEU A 356 3.73 -2.11 18.03
C LEU A 356 3.82 -0.75 17.34
N ASN A 357 4.98 -0.46 16.74
CA ASN A 357 5.29 0.84 16.13
C ASN A 357 5.66 0.76 14.64
N PHE A 358 5.71 -0.44 14.07
CA PHE A 358 6.09 -0.70 12.69
C PHE A 358 4.99 -1.47 11.97
N PHE A 359 4.45 -0.91 10.91
CA PHE A 359 3.37 -1.52 10.13
C PHE A 359 3.75 -1.51 8.66
N PHE A 360 3.56 -2.66 8.04
CA PHE A 360 4.05 -2.89 6.69
C PHE A 360 2.94 -3.45 5.81
N ASN A 361 2.62 -2.70 4.76
CA ASN A 361 1.57 -3.06 3.82
C ASN A 361 2.17 -3.57 2.51
N GLN A 362 2.23 -4.90 2.39
CA GLN A 362 2.82 -5.59 1.24
C GLN A 362 1.87 -5.71 0.04
N THR A 363 0.57 -5.63 0.26
CA THR A 363 -0.42 -6.34 -0.57
C THR A 363 -1.70 -5.55 -0.82
N TYR A 364 -1.90 -4.42 -0.15
CA TYR A 364 -2.98 -3.48 -0.50
C TYR A 364 -2.58 -2.56 -1.66
N GLY A 365 -1.29 -2.21 -1.72
CA GLY A 365 -0.75 -1.25 -2.66
C GLY A 365 -0.37 -1.86 -4.01
N PHE A 366 0.76 -1.40 -4.54
CA PHE A 366 1.22 -1.65 -5.90
C PHE A 366 1.69 -3.10 -6.07
N THR A 367 0.76 -4.01 -6.36
CA THR A 367 1.09 -5.37 -6.77
C THR A 367 1.16 -5.49 -8.29
N ASP A 368 1.98 -6.47 -8.69
CA ASP A 368 2.22 -7.08 -9.99
C ASP A 368 1.16 -6.72 -11.05
N VAL A 369 1.59 -6.11 -12.15
CA VAL A 369 0.76 -5.74 -13.31
C VAL A 369 -0.53 -4.96 -12.98
N GLY A 370 -0.33 -3.70 -12.58
CA GLY A 370 -1.04 -2.50 -13.07
C GLY A 370 -2.54 -2.39 -12.84
N LEU A 371 -2.96 -2.41 -11.58
CA LEU A 371 -3.68 -1.19 -11.25
C LEU A 371 -2.75 -0.02 -11.55
N SER A 372 -3.17 0.84 -12.47
CA SER A 372 -2.56 2.14 -12.68
C SER A 372 -2.30 2.78 -11.33
N ASP A 373 -1.45 3.78 -11.30
CA ASP A 373 -1.40 4.77 -10.23
C ASP A 373 -2.75 5.53 -10.08
N LEU A 374 -3.85 4.80 -9.91
CA LEU A 374 -5.21 5.27 -9.81
C LEU A 374 -5.31 6.17 -8.60
N ASP A 375 -5.87 7.35 -8.81
CA ASP A 375 -5.93 8.35 -7.75
C ASP A 375 -6.78 7.89 -6.56
N ILE A 376 -7.79 7.03 -6.78
CA ILE A 376 -8.58 6.44 -5.68
C ILE A 376 -7.74 5.57 -4.74
N ILE A 377 -6.68 4.92 -5.23
CA ILE A 377 -5.79 4.09 -4.40
C ILE A 377 -4.96 4.98 -3.49
N TYR A 378 -4.38 6.04 -4.03
CA TYR A 378 -3.62 7.02 -3.25
C TYR A 378 -4.50 7.73 -2.22
N GLU A 379 -5.71 8.10 -2.61
CA GLU A 379 -6.66 8.72 -1.69
C GLU A 379 -6.98 7.75 -0.55
N ASN A 380 -7.30 6.49 -0.81
CA ASN A 380 -7.47 5.48 0.26
C ASN A 380 -6.21 5.34 1.13
N LEU A 381 -5.01 5.28 0.54
CA LEU A 381 -3.72 5.18 1.25
C LEU A 381 -3.50 6.34 2.22
N LYS A 382 -3.82 7.56 1.80
CA LYS A 382 -3.76 8.75 2.65
C LYS A 382 -4.64 8.62 3.89
N TYR A 383 -5.87 8.15 3.75
CA TYR A 383 -6.78 7.94 4.89
C TYR A 383 -6.37 6.78 5.78
N MET A 384 -5.81 5.72 5.20
CA MET A 384 -5.25 4.61 5.97
C MET A 384 -4.03 5.03 6.78
N ALA A 385 -3.15 5.87 6.22
CA ALA A 385 -1.92 6.31 6.87
C ALA A 385 -2.18 7.29 8.02
N LYS A 386 -3.21 8.12 7.91
CA LYS A 386 -3.55 9.15 8.89
C LYS A 386 -3.58 8.64 10.34
N PRO A 387 -4.33 7.59 10.71
CA PRO A 387 -4.38 7.14 12.10
C PRO A 387 -3.03 6.61 12.59
N PHE A 388 -2.19 6.00 11.74
CA PHE A 388 -0.84 5.65 12.15
C PHE A 388 -0.03 6.89 12.53
N ALA A 389 -0.07 7.93 11.70
CA ALA A 389 0.62 9.20 11.97
C ALA A 389 0.08 9.91 13.23
N ASP A 390 -1.24 9.89 13.44
CA ASP A 390 -1.91 10.48 14.62
C ASP A 390 -1.43 9.84 15.95
N PHE A 391 -0.91 8.61 15.91
CA PHE A 391 -0.33 7.89 17.05
C PHE A 391 1.20 7.71 16.95
N GLY A 392 1.86 8.36 15.99
CA GLY A 392 3.31 8.29 15.83
C GLY A 392 3.82 6.91 15.42
N LEU A 393 2.97 6.09 14.80
CA LEU A 393 3.28 4.75 14.30
C LEU A 393 3.86 4.84 12.88
N GLU A 394 4.82 3.97 12.56
CA GLU A 394 5.44 3.94 11.23
C GLU A 394 4.62 3.05 10.30
N PHE A 395 4.06 3.63 9.23
CA PHE A 395 3.30 2.88 8.21
C PHE A 395 4.04 2.89 6.88
N TYR A 396 4.40 1.70 6.39
CA TYR A 396 5.20 1.49 5.18
C TYR A 396 4.34 0.92 4.05
N ILE A 397 4.48 1.48 2.85
CA ILE A 397 3.86 0.96 1.63
C ILE A 397 4.91 0.31 0.75
N SER A 398 4.68 -0.95 0.38
CA SER A 398 5.56 -1.69 -0.51
C SER A 398 5.35 -1.34 -1.98
N ASP A 399 6.46 -1.13 -2.68
CA ASP A 399 6.56 -1.15 -4.13
C ASP A 399 7.22 -2.46 -4.58
N ARG A 400 6.46 -3.23 -5.37
CA ARG A 400 6.88 -4.52 -5.94
C ARG A 400 7.17 -4.43 -7.43
N THR A 401 7.10 -3.25 -8.05
CA THR A 401 7.21 -3.11 -9.52
C THR A 401 8.61 -3.43 -10.07
N SER A 402 9.64 -3.32 -9.23
CA SER A 402 11.01 -3.78 -9.52
C SER A 402 11.13 -5.32 -9.57
N MET A 403 10.23 -6.03 -8.89
CA MET A 403 10.13 -7.50 -8.90
C MET A 403 9.14 -7.98 -9.98
N TYR A 404 8.01 -7.28 -10.11
CA TYR A 404 6.93 -7.59 -11.05
C TYR A 404 6.33 -6.28 -11.59
N SER A 405 6.71 -5.81 -12.77
CA SER A 405 7.06 -6.58 -13.97
C SER A 405 8.56 -6.62 -14.31
N LYS A 406 9.45 -6.41 -13.34
CA LYS A 406 10.92 -6.28 -13.54
C LYS A 406 11.31 -5.03 -14.31
N PHE A 407 10.93 -3.87 -13.78
CA PHE A 407 11.37 -2.58 -14.32
C PHE A 407 12.89 -2.53 -14.41
N CYS A 408 13.41 -1.92 -15.48
CA CYS A 408 14.85 -1.80 -15.73
C CYS A 408 15.44 -0.76 -14.77
N LEU A 409 16.13 -1.23 -13.71
CA LEU A 409 16.60 -0.35 -12.64
C LEU A 409 17.78 0.53 -13.05
N THR A 410 18.45 0.19 -14.15
CA THR A 410 19.48 1.04 -14.78
C THR A 410 18.91 2.19 -15.62
N SER A 411 17.61 2.18 -15.92
CA SER A 411 16.94 3.22 -16.71
C SER A 411 16.50 4.41 -15.88
N ASP A 412 16.76 5.63 -16.37
CA ASP A 412 16.25 6.85 -15.72
C ASP A 412 14.72 6.89 -15.70
N ARG A 413 14.05 6.29 -16.69
CA ARG A 413 12.58 6.23 -16.74
C ARG A 413 11.99 5.48 -15.55
N ALA A 414 12.56 4.32 -15.20
CA ALA A 414 12.14 3.56 -14.03
C ALA A 414 12.41 4.33 -12.75
N PHE A 415 13.57 5.01 -12.66
CA PHE A 415 13.89 5.88 -11.54
C PHE A 415 12.87 7.00 -11.36
N GLN A 416 12.53 7.75 -12.43
CA GLN A 416 11.55 8.83 -12.35
C GLN A 416 10.14 8.35 -11.95
N TYR A 417 9.74 7.16 -12.43
CA TYR A 417 8.49 6.54 -12.04
C TYR A 417 8.42 6.25 -10.54
N HIS A 418 9.43 5.55 -10.02
CA HIS A 418 9.51 5.23 -8.60
C HIS A 418 9.62 6.50 -7.75
N LEU A 419 10.43 7.48 -8.18
CA LEU A 419 10.57 8.76 -7.51
C LEU A 419 9.23 9.49 -7.40
N LYS A 420 8.50 9.67 -8.52
CA LYS A 420 7.19 10.31 -8.52
C LYS A 420 6.22 9.64 -7.55
N ARG A 421 6.13 8.30 -7.58
CA ARG A 421 5.28 7.53 -6.67
C ARG A 421 5.67 7.74 -5.22
N HIS A 422 6.96 7.59 -4.91
CA HIS A 422 7.47 7.66 -3.55
C HIS A 422 7.37 9.06 -2.95
N LEU A 423 7.53 10.11 -3.77
CA LEU A 423 7.26 11.49 -3.36
C LEU A 423 5.78 11.74 -3.03
N LYS A 424 4.86 11.07 -3.75
CA LYS A 424 3.41 11.14 -3.45
C LYS A 424 3.13 10.46 -2.10
N LEU A 425 3.64 9.24 -1.90
CA LEU A 425 3.46 8.51 -0.64
C LEU A 425 4.05 9.27 0.57
N ALA A 426 5.28 9.75 0.45
CA ALA A 426 5.94 10.51 1.51
C ALA A 426 5.21 11.83 1.84
N GLY A 427 4.63 12.49 0.83
CA GLY A 427 3.81 13.69 1.03
C GLY A 427 2.56 13.46 1.89
N ASP A 428 2.04 12.23 1.88
CA ASP A 428 0.91 11.80 2.72
C ASP A 428 1.38 11.10 4.02
N ARG A 429 2.62 11.36 4.46
CA ARG A 429 3.25 10.84 5.70
C ARG A 429 3.41 9.31 5.75
N MET A 430 3.44 8.65 4.61
CA MET A 430 3.77 7.23 4.52
C MET A 430 5.28 7.03 4.38
N ASN A 431 5.77 5.94 4.96
CA ASN A 431 7.12 5.46 4.73
C ASN A 431 7.14 4.50 3.53
N ILE A 432 8.34 4.28 3.01
CA ILE A 432 8.52 3.59 1.73
C ILE A 432 9.12 2.21 1.96
N SER A 433 8.67 1.24 1.17
CA SER A 433 9.39 0.00 1.02
C SER A 433 9.61 -0.39 -0.43
N ILE A 434 10.82 -0.89 -0.71
CA ILE A 434 11.18 -1.50 -2.00
C ILE A 434 11.37 -2.99 -1.77
N LEU A 435 10.64 -3.81 -2.53
CA LEU A 435 10.74 -5.26 -2.47
C LEU A 435 11.33 -5.80 -3.77
N LEU A 436 12.52 -6.38 -3.64
CA LEU A 436 13.16 -7.14 -4.72
C LEU A 436 12.87 -8.63 -4.56
N ASP A 437 13.09 -9.17 -3.36
CA ASP A 437 12.83 -10.59 -3.03
C ASP A 437 13.49 -11.55 -4.05
N ASP A 438 13.14 -12.84 -4.02
CA ASP A 438 13.58 -13.82 -5.01
C ASP A 438 13.11 -13.49 -6.44
N GLY A 439 11.98 -12.79 -6.59
CA GLY A 439 11.39 -12.43 -7.87
C GLY A 439 12.22 -11.43 -8.69
N ARG A 440 13.20 -10.74 -8.10
CA ARG A 440 14.17 -9.91 -8.83
C ARG A 440 14.95 -10.72 -9.86
N TYR A 441 15.21 -12.00 -9.61
CA TYR A 441 15.93 -12.89 -10.54
C TYR A 441 14.98 -13.74 -11.40
N PRO A 442 15.38 -14.11 -12.63
CA PRO A 442 16.48 -13.51 -13.39
C PRO A 442 16.27 -12.00 -13.57
N LEU A 443 17.36 -11.24 -13.68
CA LEU A 443 17.28 -9.79 -13.86
C LEU A 443 16.49 -9.43 -15.14
N ASN A 444 16.06 -8.17 -15.22
CA ASN A 444 15.64 -7.58 -16.49
C ASN A 444 16.75 -7.75 -17.54
N GLU A 445 16.42 -7.96 -18.82
CA GLU A 445 17.41 -8.25 -19.87
C GLU A 445 18.46 -7.13 -20.00
N ILE A 446 18.06 -5.86 -19.90
CA ILE A 446 18.97 -4.70 -19.95
C ILE A 446 19.86 -4.67 -18.69
N ASP A 447 19.28 -4.87 -17.51
CA ASP A 447 20.07 -4.97 -16.27
C ASP A 447 21.02 -6.19 -16.29
N ALA A 448 20.65 -7.27 -16.96
CA ALA A 448 21.44 -8.50 -17.04
C ALA A 448 22.69 -8.35 -17.93
N GLU A 449 22.66 -7.43 -18.90
CA GLU A 449 23.83 -7.05 -19.69
C GLU A 449 24.86 -6.27 -18.87
N MET A 450 24.45 -5.75 -17.72
CA MET A 450 25.30 -5.01 -16.79
C MET A 450 25.92 -5.97 -15.76
N ASP A 451 27.17 -5.70 -15.37
CA ASP A 451 27.90 -6.43 -14.31
C ASP A 451 27.93 -7.96 -14.45
N GLY A 452 27.81 -8.48 -15.68
CA GLY A 452 27.80 -9.92 -15.94
C GLY A 452 26.56 -10.63 -15.40
N GLY A 453 25.40 -9.96 -15.37
CA GLY A 453 24.14 -10.52 -14.90
C GLY A 453 23.96 -10.48 -13.38
N LYS A 454 24.80 -9.70 -12.69
CA LYS A 454 24.81 -9.57 -11.23
C LYS A 454 24.08 -8.32 -10.77
N GLY A 455 23.21 -8.46 -9.76
CA GLY A 455 22.32 -7.41 -9.26
C GLY A 455 22.88 -6.61 -8.08
N TRP A 456 23.91 -7.10 -7.38
CA TRP A 456 24.39 -6.51 -6.12
C TRP A 456 24.72 -5.02 -6.19
N ARG A 457 25.22 -4.51 -7.32
CA ARG A 457 25.55 -3.09 -7.47
C ARG A 457 24.33 -2.29 -7.89
N ILE A 458 23.64 -2.74 -8.94
CA ILE A 458 22.47 -2.07 -9.54
C ILE A 458 21.38 -1.87 -8.48
N ASP A 459 21.00 -2.95 -7.80
CA ASP A 459 19.90 -2.95 -6.84
C ASP A 459 20.18 -1.98 -5.68
N ASN A 460 21.39 -2.05 -5.10
CA ASN A 460 21.74 -1.23 -3.94
C ASN A 460 21.97 0.25 -4.30
N GLN A 461 22.59 0.55 -5.43
CA GLN A 461 22.73 1.94 -5.89
C GLN A 461 21.39 2.56 -6.25
N PHE A 462 20.48 1.79 -6.85
CA PHE A 462 19.13 2.25 -7.16
C PHE A 462 18.35 2.62 -5.89
N VAL A 463 18.32 1.71 -4.92
CA VAL A 463 17.65 1.93 -3.62
C VAL A 463 18.22 3.16 -2.92
N GLN A 464 19.56 3.30 -2.86
CA GLN A 464 20.20 4.47 -2.28
C GLN A 464 19.83 5.76 -3.00
N LYS A 465 19.96 5.80 -4.33
CA LYS A 465 19.65 6.99 -5.15
C LYS A 465 18.20 7.45 -4.92
N LEU A 466 17.27 6.49 -4.89
CA LEU A 466 15.86 6.76 -4.67
C LEU A 466 15.60 7.25 -3.24
N TYR A 467 16.21 6.64 -2.23
CA TYR A 467 16.09 7.10 -0.85
C TYR A 467 16.56 8.54 -0.68
N SER A 468 17.76 8.86 -1.17
CA SER A 468 18.32 10.21 -1.10
C SER A 468 17.42 11.25 -1.76
N ALA A 469 16.90 10.96 -2.96
CA ALA A 469 16.05 11.90 -3.70
C ALA A 469 14.69 12.15 -3.01
N VAL A 470 14.09 11.13 -2.38
CA VAL A 470 12.85 11.34 -1.61
C VAL A 470 13.14 12.10 -0.31
N LYS A 471 14.20 11.71 0.41
CA LYS A 471 14.60 12.30 1.69
C LYS A 471 14.96 13.78 1.56
N GLU A 472 15.52 14.20 0.42
CA GLU A 472 15.77 15.61 0.12
C GLU A 472 14.50 16.47 0.24
N LYS A 473 13.34 15.95 -0.20
CA LYS A 473 12.06 16.65 -0.10
C LYS A 473 11.33 16.38 1.23
N TYR A 474 11.51 15.20 1.80
CA TYR A 474 10.85 14.76 3.03
C TYR A 474 11.88 14.19 4.00
N PRO A 475 12.58 15.03 4.79
CA PRO A 475 13.70 14.59 5.63
C PRO A 475 13.38 13.47 6.62
N ASP A 476 12.14 13.44 7.11
CA ASP A 476 11.65 12.48 8.10
C ASP A 476 11.22 11.13 7.49
N VAL A 477 11.26 10.99 6.16
CA VAL A 477 10.85 9.76 5.48
C VAL A 477 11.81 8.62 5.81
N LYS A 478 11.22 7.46 6.12
CA LYS A 478 11.96 6.22 6.37
C LYS A 478 11.79 5.26 5.21
N MET A 479 12.81 4.43 4.99
CA MET A 479 12.78 3.36 3.99
C MET A 479 13.08 2.01 4.61
N VAL A 480 12.37 0.98 4.16
CA VAL A 480 12.73 -0.42 4.41
C VAL A 480 12.90 -1.18 3.09
N PHE A 481 14.04 -1.86 2.96
CA PHE A 481 14.45 -2.58 1.77
C PHE A 481 14.38 -4.10 2.01
N CYS A 482 13.64 -4.82 1.16
CA CYS A 482 13.75 -6.28 1.10
C CYS A 482 14.71 -6.66 -0.05
N PRO A 483 15.96 -7.04 0.26
CA PRO A 483 16.94 -7.42 -0.74
C PRO A 483 16.57 -8.76 -1.38
N THR A 484 17.16 -9.07 -2.53
CA THR A 484 17.02 -10.40 -3.14
C THR A 484 17.45 -11.51 -2.17
N TYR A 485 18.62 -11.32 -1.54
CA TYR A 485 19.09 -12.21 -0.49
C TYR A 485 18.62 -11.73 0.89
N TYR A 486 17.34 -11.97 1.21
CA TYR A 486 16.75 -11.67 2.53
C TYR A 486 16.79 -12.85 3.51
N TRP A 487 17.46 -13.95 3.12
CA TRP A 487 17.57 -15.19 3.91
C TRP A 487 18.89 -15.92 3.64
N GLY A 488 19.26 -16.87 4.51
CA GLY A 488 20.45 -17.74 4.36
C GLY A 488 21.23 -17.88 5.66
N PRO A 489 22.14 -18.87 5.81
CA PRO A 489 22.83 -19.57 4.74
C PRO A 489 22.37 -21.02 4.49
N HIS A 490 21.20 -21.44 4.97
CA HIS A 490 20.80 -22.86 4.96
C HIS A 490 20.89 -23.50 3.56
N TRP A 491 20.50 -22.77 2.51
CA TRP A 491 20.67 -23.19 1.12
C TRP A 491 21.87 -22.53 0.44
N LYS A 492 22.39 -23.20 -0.59
CA LYS A 492 23.42 -22.66 -1.47
C LYS A 492 22.89 -21.44 -2.23
N ASP A 493 23.82 -20.59 -2.67
CA ASP A 493 23.50 -19.43 -3.49
C ASP A 493 22.74 -19.88 -4.75
N SER A 494 21.61 -19.21 -4.99
CA SER A 494 20.63 -19.61 -6.01
C SER A 494 20.62 -18.67 -7.23
N TYR A 495 21.45 -17.62 -7.21
CA TYR A 495 21.48 -16.56 -8.22
C TYR A 495 22.91 -16.32 -8.74
N ALA A 496 23.05 -15.45 -9.75
CA ALA A 496 24.34 -15.10 -10.35
C ALA A 496 25.30 -14.41 -9.36
N ASP A 497 24.74 -13.68 -8.39
CA ASP A 497 25.46 -13.12 -7.26
C ASP A 497 25.64 -14.18 -6.17
N SER A 498 26.80 -14.19 -5.50
CA SER A 498 26.88 -14.84 -4.19
C SER A 498 26.22 -13.99 -3.10
N ARG A 499 25.76 -14.62 -2.00
CA ARG A 499 25.24 -13.86 -0.84
C ARG A 499 26.25 -12.86 -0.30
N ALA A 500 27.52 -13.25 -0.24
CA ALA A 500 28.60 -12.40 0.25
C ALA A 500 28.81 -11.17 -0.63
N GLU A 501 28.77 -11.32 -1.96
CA GLU A 501 28.86 -10.19 -2.90
C GLU A 501 27.67 -9.25 -2.74
N TYR A 502 26.45 -9.79 -2.66
CA TYR A 502 25.26 -8.98 -2.48
C TYR A 502 25.27 -8.17 -1.17
N PHE A 503 25.72 -8.80 -0.08
CA PHE A 503 25.82 -8.15 1.23
C PHE A 503 26.94 -7.10 1.27
N LYS A 504 28.04 -7.34 0.54
CA LYS A 504 29.06 -6.31 0.33
C LYS A 504 28.48 -5.10 -0.40
N GLY A 505 27.59 -5.30 -1.36
CA GLY A 505 26.86 -4.24 -2.04
C GLY A 505 26.06 -3.38 -1.07
N MET A 506 25.23 -4.02 -0.23
CA MET A 506 24.45 -3.33 0.80
C MET A 506 25.35 -2.49 1.70
N LYS A 507 26.43 -3.08 2.24
CA LYS A 507 27.39 -2.38 3.10
C LYS A 507 28.08 -1.19 2.42
N THR A 508 28.29 -1.28 1.11
CA THR A 508 29.07 -0.28 0.36
C THR A 508 28.21 0.91 -0.07
N TYR A 509 26.94 0.67 -0.43
CA TYR A 509 26.12 1.68 -1.09
C TYR A 509 24.94 2.20 -0.27
N LEU A 510 24.38 1.40 0.65
CA LEU A 510 23.20 1.83 1.39
C LEU A 510 23.57 2.70 2.58
N ASP A 511 22.81 3.78 2.75
CA ASP A 511 22.81 4.59 3.94
C ASP A 511 22.39 3.73 5.16
N PRO A 512 23.10 3.82 6.31
CA PRO A 512 22.75 3.08 7.52
C PRO A 512 21.32 3.31 8.03
N GLU A 513 20.65 4.40 7.64
CA GLU A 513 19.25 4.67 7.99
C GLU A 513 18.25 3.78 7.22
N ILE A 514 18.66 3.18 6.09
CA ILE A 514 17.81 2.26 5.32
C ILE A 514 17.75 0.92 6.06
N LYS A 515 16.56 0.59 6.56
CA LYS A 515 16.32 -0.68 7.25
C LYS A 515 16.30 -1.82 6.23
N VAL A 516 16.87 -2.97 6.56
CA VAL A 516 16.93 -4.14 5.67
C VAL A 516 16.19 -5.32 6.29
N PHE A 517 15.32 -5.97 5.53
CA PHE A 517 14.65 -7.19 5.99
C PHE A 517 15.60 -8.40 6.01
N TRP A 518 15.42 -9.25 7.03
CA TRP A 518 16.13 -10.51 7.16
C TRP A 518 15.21 -11.56 7.80
N SER A 519 14.97 -12.69 7.13
CA SER A 519 14.12 -13.77 7.64
C SER A 519 14.90 -14.84 8.42
N GLY A 520 16.22 -14.70 8.54
CA GLY A 520 17.09 -15.67 9.20
C GLY A 520 17.70 -16.71 8.24
N ASN A 521 18.01 -17.89 8.77
CA ASN A 521 18.77 -18.91 8.05
C ASN A 521 18.13 -19.41 6.74
N GLN A 522 16.82 -19.24 6.58
CA GLN A 522 16.01 -19.68 5.44
C GLN A 522 14.75 -18.81 5.32
N VAL A 523 14.03 -18.89 4.19
CA VAL A 523 12.80 -18.11 3.93
C VAL A 523 11.77 -18.26 5.06
N ARG A 524 11.56 -19.49 5.55
CA ARG A 524 10.69 -19.78 6.70
C ARG A 524 11.46 -20.50 7.79
N GLY A 525 11.82 -19.81 8.87
CA GLY A 525 12.39 -20.45 10.05
C GLY A 525 11.41 -21.45 10.67
N TYR A 526 11.81 -22.73 10.81
CA TYR A 526 11.00 -23.76 11.49
C TYR A 526 11.35 -23.89 12.99
N TYR A 527 12.39 -23.20 13.43
CA TYR A 527 12.85 -23.18 14.81
C TYR A 527 12.86 -21.73 15.30
N LYS A 528 12.22 -21.46 16.44
CA LYS A 528 12.43 -20.21 17.17
C LYS A 528 13.88 -20.22 17.64
N THR A 529 14.73 -19.38 17.05
CA THR A 529 16.07 -19.09 17.55
C THR A 529 15.99 -18.12 18.72
#